data_AF-A0A0G9H795-F1
#
_entry.id   AF-A0A0G9H795-F1
#
_cell.length_a   1.000
_cell.length_b   1.000
_cell.length_c   1.000
_cell.angle_alpha   90.00
_cell.angle_beta   90.00
_cell.angle_gamma   90.00
#
_symmetry.space_group_name_H-M   'P 1'
#
loop_
_entity.id
_entity.type
_entity.pdbx_description
1 polymer ?
#
loop_
_entity_poly.entity_id
_entity_poly.type
_entity_poly.pdbx_seq_one_letter_code
_entity_poly.pdbx_strand_id
1 'polypeptide(L)'
;MHSVRALLIAACLLAPVASASAANLPNMTLGEAGHADVIGQFVCGMPGFRIDAFRKQVNLLVPGGTGNASYIAGQQTGRDEIQKLRDNNDDLIELGQSSCPEIEALMNGVMRTTP
;
A
#
# COMPACT_ATOMS: atom_id res chain seq x y z
N MET A 1 45.73 -31.67 -5.80
CA MET A 1 44.90 -32.83 -5.41
C MET A 1 44.17 -32.47 -4.13
N HIS A 2 42.84 -32.51 -4.12
CA HIS A 2 41.94 -33.02 -3.07
C HIS A 2 40.50 -32.64 -3.44
N SER A 3 39.87 -33.60 -4.12
CA SER A 3 38.48 -34.04 -4.05
C SER A 3 37.33 -33.03 -4.15
N VAL A 4 36.79 -32.98 -5.36
CA VAL A 4 35.40 -32.60 -5.71
C VAL A 4 34.41 -33.50 -4.95
N ARG A 5 33.49 -32.91 -4.18
CA ARG A 5 32.24 -33.58 -3.78
C ARG A 5 31.07 -32.84 -4.40
N ALA A 6 30.54 -33.44 -5.46
CA ALA A 6 29.28 -33.07 -6.09
C ALA A 6 28.14 -33.26 -5.09
N LEU A 7 27.42 -32.19 -4.77
CA LEU A 7 26.09 -32.28 -4.16
C LEU A 7 25.06 -32.02 -5.25
N LEU A 8 24.46 -33.10 -5.75
CA LEU A 8 23.22 -33.10 -6.50
C LEU A 8 22.09 -32.74 -5.52
N ILE A 9 21.54 -31.53 -5.62
CA ILE A 9 20.25 -31.21 -4.99
C ILE A 9 19.22 -31.07 -6.10
N ALA A 10 18.39 -32.10 -6.14
CA ALA A 10 17.00 -32.19 -6.59
C ALA A 10 16.42 -30.94 -7.26
N ALA A 11 15.98 -31.15 -8.51
CA ALA A 11 15.04 -30.33 -9.23
C ALA A 11 13.74 -30.15 -8.40
N CYS A 12 13.64 -29.05 -7.66
CA CYS A 12 12.34 -28.49 -7.33
C CYS A 12 11.85 -27.76 -8.57
N LEU A 13 10.88 -28.37 -9.25
CA LEU A 13 9.96 -27.71 -10.17
C LEU A 13 9.42 -26.47 -9.46
N LEU A 14 10.03 -25.31 -9.69
CA LEU A 14 9.45 -24.02 -9.37
C LEU A 14 8.27 -23.89 -10.34
N ALA A 15 7.12 -24.38 -9.89
CA ALA A 15 5.85 -23.95 -10.43
C ALA A 15 5.92 -22.42 -10.56
N PRO A 16 5.50 -21.82 -11.68
CA PRO A 16 5.34 -20.39 -11.73
C PRO A 16 4.38 -20.07 -10.59
N VAL A 17 4.91 -19.51 -9.51
CA VAL A 17 4.12 -18.78 -8.52
C VAL A 17 3.37 -17.78 -9.37
N ALA A 18 2.09 -18.06 -9.58
CA ALA A 18 1.20 -17.18 -10.30
C ALA A 18 1.45 -15.80 -9.71
N SER A 19 2.02 -14.90 -10.53
CA SER A 19 2.25 -13.52 -10.14
C SER A 19 0.99 -13.06 -9.45
N ALA A 20 1.12 -12.71 -8.17
CA ALA A 20 0.04 -12.16 -7.38
C ALA A 20 -0.67 -11.16 -8.27
N SER A 21 -1.92 -11.45 -8.61
CA SER A 21 -2.75 -10.58 -9.41
C SER A 21 -2.62 -9.20 -8.76
N ALA A 22 -2.11 -8.22 -9.50
CA ALA A 22 -2.22 -6.83 -9.14
C ALA A 22 -3.72 -6.59 -9.04
N ALA A 23 -4.26 -6.74 -7.84
CA ALA A 23 -5.66 -6.58 -7.57
C ALA A 23 -5.86 -5.06 -7.62
N ASN A 24 -6.20 -4.59 -8.81
CA ASN A 24 -6.27 -3.18 -9.10
C ASN A 24 -7.53 -2.65 -8.42
N LEU A 25 -7.33 -1.74 -7.48
CA LEU A 25 -8.42 -0.91 -6.98
C LEU A 25 -8.83 0.05 -8.10
N PRO A 26 -10.06 0.56 -8.09
CA PRO A 26 -10.50 1.57 -9.04
C PRO A 26 -9.54 2.78 -8.97
N ASN A 27 -8.85 3.04 -10.09
CA ASN A 27 -7.93 4.17 -10.27
C ASN A 27 -6.69 4.19 -9.35
N MET A 28 -6.37 3.09 -8.66
CA MET A 28 -5.13 2.98 -7.89
C MET A 28 -4.70 1.52 -7.67
N THR A 29 -3.42 1.33 -7.39
CA THR A 29 -2.84 0.06 -6.94
C THR A 29 -3.07 -0.14 -5.44
N LEU A 30 -2.88 -1.36 -4.94
CA LEU A 30 -2.86 -1.64 -3.50
C LEU A 30 -1.77 -0.84 -2.77
N GLY A 31 -0.61 -0.62 -3.41
CA GLY A 31 0.47 0.16 -2.82
C GLY A 31 0.07 1.62 -2.62
N GLU A 32 -0.53 2.24 -3.65
CA GLU A 32 -1.07 3.60 -3.56
C GLU A 32 -2.20 3.69 -2.53
N ALA A 33 -3.04 2.65 -2.40
CA ALA A 33 -4.07 2.62 -1.37
C ALA A 33 -3.50 2.53 0.06
N GLY A 34 -2.43 1.75 0.25
CA GLY A 34 -1.73 1.70 1.54
C GLY A 34 -1.05 3.03 1.89
N HIS A 35 -0.51 3.70 0.88
CA HIS A 35 0.04 5.05 1.04
C HIS A 35 -1.06 6.06 1.42
N ALA A 36 -2.17 6.07 0.68
CA ALA A 36 -3.31 6.97 0.89
C ALA A 36 -3.97 6.79 2.27
N ASP A 37 -4.00 5.56 2.80
CA ASP A 37 -4.44 5.28 4.18
C ASP A 37 -3.64 6.11 5.20
N VAL A 38 -2.31 6.06 5.11
CA VAL A 38 -1.41 6.75 6.05
C VAL A 38 -1.46 8.26 5.88
N ILE A 39 -1.32 8.77 4.65
CA ILE A 39 -1.37 10.22 4.39
C ILE A 39 -2.74 10.77 4.76
N GLY A 40 -3.80 10.06 4.38
CA GLY A 40 -5.17 10.41 4.72
C GLY A 40 -5.39 10.57 6.23
N GLN A 41 -4.90 9.61 7.01
CA GLN A 41 -5.05 9.61 8.46
C GLN A 41 -4.18 10.68 9.14
N PHE A 42 -2.90 10.76 8.79
CA PHE A 42 -1.91 11.49 9.58
C PHE A 42 -1.51 12.86 9.02
N VAL A 43 -1.74 13.11 7.74
CA VAL A 43 -1.46 14.40 7.10
C VAL A 43 -2.77 15.14 6.83
N CYS A 44 -3.75 14.48 6.22
CA CYS A 44 -5.04 15.10 5.86
C CYS A 44 -6.03 15.18 7.02
N GLY A 45 -5.74 14.55 8.16
CA GLY A 45 -6.59 14.57 9.33
C GLY A 45 -7.96 13.93 9.11
N MET A 46 -8.07 12.96 8.19
CA MET A 46 -9.33 12.26 7.97
C MET A 46 -9.76 11.50 9.23
N PRO A 47 -11.06 11.53 9.57
CA PRO A 47 -11.54 10.88 10.79
C PRO A 47 -11.43 9.36 10.66
N GLY A 48 -11.12 8.68 11.77
CA GLY A 48 -10.85 7.23 11.79
C GLY A 48 -11.95 6.38 11.13
N PHE A 49 -13.23 6.75 11.27
CA PHE A 49 -14.33 6.01 10.64
C PHE A 49 -14.28 6.02 9.10
N ARG A 50 -13.71 7.07 8.47
CA ARG A 50 -13.49 7.14 7.02
C ARG A 50 -12.35 6.23 6.59
N ILE A 51 -11.28 6.19 7.38
CA ILE A 51 -10.14 5.29 7.15
C ILE A 51 -10.58 3.82 7.27
N ASP A 52 -11.38 3.50 8.29
CA ASP A 52 -11.90 2.15 8.48
C ASP A 52 -12.86 1.74 7.36
N ALA A 53 -13.72 2.66 6.90
CA ALA A 53 -14.59 2.42 5.74
C ALA A 53 -13.79 2.17 4.46
N PHE A 54 -12.72 2.94 4.22
CA PHE A 54 -11.81 2.72 3.10
C PHE A 54 -11.13 1.35 3.17
N ARG A 55 -10.51 0.99 4.30
CA ARG A 55 -9.88 -0.33 4.52
C ARG A 55 -10.86 -1.48 4.31
N LYS A 56 -12.09 -1.34 4.81
CA LYS A 56 -13.16 -2.32 4.59
C LYS A 56 -13.47 -2.45 3.10
N GLN A 57 -13.60 -1.34 2.39
CA GLN A 57 -13.90 -1.37 0.95
C GLN A 57 -12.75 -1.98 0.15
N VAL A 58 -11.49 -1.67 0.48
CA VAL A 58 -10.32 -2.32 -0.11
C VAL A 58 -10.40 -3.83 0.05
N ASN A 59 -10.74 -4.33 1.24
CA ASN A 59 -10.88 -5.77 1.48
C ASN A 59 -12.08 -6.42 0.79
N LEU A 60 -13.13 -5.65 0.47
CA LEU A 60 -14.27 -6.12 -0.30
C LEU A 60 -13.93 -6.25 -1.79
N LEU A 61 -13.21 -5.26 -2.34
CA LEU A 61 -12.79 -5.25 -3.75
C LEU A 61 -11.62 -6.21 -4.00
N VAL A 62 -10.76 -6.35 -3.01
CA VAL A 62 -9.59 -7.24 -3.05
C VAL A 62 -9.59 -8.07 -1.77
N PRO A 63 -9.98 -9.36 -1.83
CA PRO A 63 -9.97 -10.23 -0.65
C PRO A 63 -8.59 -10.24 0.04
N GLY A 64 -8.54 -9.75 1.28
CA GLY A 64 -7.30 -9.63 2.06
C GLY A 64 -6.37 -8.48 1.63
N GLY A 65 -6.86 -7.52 0.84
CA GLY A 65 -6.10 -6.41 0.28
C GLY A 65 -5.31 -5.60 1.32
N THR A 66 -5.88 -5.32 2.50
CA THR A 66 -5.17 -4.57 3.54
C THR A 66 -4.07 -5.38 4.24
N GLY A 67 -4.11 -6.70 4.14
CA GLY A 67 -3.06 -7.61 4.61
C GLY A 67 -2.03 -7.95 3.52
N ASN A 68 -2.22 -7.46 2.30
CA ASN A 68 -1.32 -7.73 1.18
C ASN A 68 0.02 -6.99 1.35
N ALA A 69 1.12 -7.64 0.96
CA ALA A 69 2.46 -7.07 1.05
C ALA A 69 2.58 -5.70 0.34
N SER A 70 1.92 -5.50 -0.81
CA SER A 70 1.93 -4.23 -1.53
C SER A 70 1.25 -3.12 -0.74
N TYR A 71 0.12 -3.41 -0.08
CA TYR A 71 -0.58 -2.43 0.75
C TYR A 71 0.25 -2.05 1.98
N ILE A 72 0.86 -3.04 2.64
CA ILE A 72 1.74 -2.82 3.79
C ILE A 72 2.98 -2.00 3.39
N ALA A 73 3.59 -2.30 2.23
CA ALA A 73 4.69 -1.54 1.68
C ALA A 73 4.27 -0.08 1.38
N GLY A 74 3.09 0.13 0.81
CA GLY A 74 2.51 1.46 0.61
C GLY A 74 2.35 2.24 1.91
N GLN A 75 1.84 1.61 2.96
CA GLN A 75 1.77 2.24 4.28
C GLN A 75 3.15 2.60 4.83
N GLN A 76 4.16 1.76 4.61
CA GLN A 76 5.51 2.07 5.04
C GLN A 76 6.06 3.29 4.29
N THR A 77 5.86 3.36 2.97
CA THR A 77 6.23 4.53 2.17
C THR A 77 5.59 5.82 2.69
N GLY A 78 4.29 5.80 3.01
CA GLY A 78 3.61 6.97 3.57
C GLY A 78 4.17 7.40 4.94
N ARG A 79 4.57 6.43 5.79
CA ARG A 79 5.21 6.73 7.08
C ARG A 79 6.60 7.31 6.89
N ASP A 80 7.38 6.75 5.97
CA ASP A 80 8.74 7.22 5.67
C ASP A 80 8.70 8.65 5.10
N GLU A 81 7.71 8.96 4.27
CA GLU A 81 7.48 10.30 3.75
C GLU A 81 7.14 11.30 4.87
N ILE A 82 6.19 10.97 5.74
CA ILE A 82 5.88 11.80 6.91
C ILE A 82 7.13 12.02 7.77
N GLN A 83 7.91 10.96 8.00
CA GLN A 83 9.12 11.07 8.81
C GLN A 83 10.16 11.98 8.14
N LYS A 84 10.38 11.84 6.83
CA LYS A 84 11.29 12.69 6.07
C LYS A 84 10.91 14.17 6.15
N LEU A 85 9.63 14.48 6.01
CA LEU A 85 9.13 15.86 6.10
C LEU A 85 9.35 16.44 7.52
N ARG A 86 9.10 15.63 8.55
CA ARG A 86 9.39 16.01 9.94
C ARG A 86 10.88 16.26 10.18
N ASP A 87 11.74 15.39 9.64
CA ASP A 87 13.20 15.50 9.80
C ASP A 87 13.77 16.72 9.08
N ASN A 88 13.17 17.12 7.96
CA ASN A 88 13.54 18.31 7.21
C ASN A 88 12.98 19.61 7.83
N ASN A 89 12.13 19.52 8.85
CA ASN A 89 11.35 20.64 9.39
C ASN A 89 10.49 21.33 8.31
N ASP A 90 10.06 20.55 7.32
CA ASP A 90 9.14 20.98 6.27
C ASP A 90 7.73 21.10 6.86
N ASP A 91 6.94 22.05 6.36
CA ASP A 91 5.58 22.24 6.83
C ASP A 91 4.66 21.14 6.26
N LEU A 92 4.37 20.13 7.09
CA LEU A 92 3.39 19.09 6.80
C LEU A 92 2.02 19.67 6.41
N ILE A 93 1.70 20.89 6.88
CA ILE A 93 0.46 21.59 6.55
C ILE A 93 0.47 22.03 5.08
N GLU A 94 1.59 22.52 4.56
CA GLU A 94 1.71 22.96 3.16
C GLU A 94 1.64 21.78 2.19
N LEU A 95 2.31 20.67 2.52
CA LEU A 95 2.19 19.43 1.74
C LEU A 95 0.75 18.90 1.79
N GLY A 96 0.17 18.83 3.00
CA GLY A 96 -1.22 18.41 3.19
C GLY A 96 -2.20 19.24 2.37
N GLN A 97 -2.05 20.56 2.34
CA GLN A 97 -2.93 21.44 1.55
C GLN A 97 -2.87 21.14 0.04
N SER A 98 -1.71 20.75 -0.49
CA SER A 98 -1.55 20.44 -1.91
C SER A 98 -2.03 19.03 -2.29
N SER A 99 -1.78 18.02 -1.43
CA SER A 99 -1.99 16.61 -1.76
C SER A 99 -3.32 16.04 -1.24
N CYS A 100 -3.90 16.62 -0.18
CA CYS A 100 -5.10 16.06 0.44
C CYS A 100 -6.35 16.03 -0.45
N PRO A 101 -6.62 17.02 -1.33
CA PRO A 101 -7.76 16.93 -2.25
C PRO A 101 -7.67 15.71 -3.18
N GLU A 102 -6.47 15.36 -3.64
CA GLU A 102 -6.24 14.20 -4.50
C GLU A 102 -6.38 12.88 -3.71
N ILE A 103 -5.77 12.80 -2.52
CA ILE A 103 -5.85 11.62 -1.65
C ILE A 103 -7.31 11.35 -1.25
N GLU A 104 -8.07 12.38 -0.88
CA GLU A 104 -9.49 12.25 -0.59
C GLU A 104 -10.29 11.79 -1.81
N ALA A 105 -9.99 12.32 -3.00
CA ALA A 105 -10.67 11.91 -4.23
C ALA A 105 -10.42 10.43 -4.56
N LEU A 106 -9.17 9.96 -4.43
CA LEU A 106 -8.80 8.55 -4.64
C LEU A 106 -9.53 7.64 -3.64
N MET A 107 -9.48 7.96 -2.35
CA MET A 107 -10.14 7.17 -1.31
C MET A 107 -11.66 7.14 -1.50
N ASN A 108 -12.27 8.27 -1.86
CA ASN A 108 -13.69 8.34 -2.19
C ASN A 108 -14.04 7.51 -3.44
N GLY A 109 -13.17 7.47 -4.44
CA GLY A 109 -13.34 6.61 -5.63
C GLY A 109 -13.41 5.13 -5.25
N VAL A 110 -12.50 4.67 -4.39
CA VAL A 110 -12.53 3.31 -3.85
C VAL A 110 -13.81 3.06 -3.06
N MET A 111 -14.14 3.94 -2.12
CA MET A 111 -15.33 3.80 -1.25
C MET A 111 -16.66 3.77 -2.01
N ARG A 112 -16.75 4.42 -3.18
CA ARG A 112 -17.97 4.44 -4.02
C ARG A 112 -18.08 3.26 -4.96
N THR A 113 -17.04 2.45 -5.12
CA THR A 113 -17.01 1.35 -6.08
C THR A 113 -17.72 0.13 -5.51
N THR A 114 -18.67 -0.43 -6.26
CA THR A 114 -19.36 -1.67 -5.88
C THR A 114 -18.47 -2.88 -6.18
N PRO A 115 -18.45 -3.91 -5.31
CA PRO A 115 -17.74 -5.18 -5.57
C PRO A 115 -18.22 -5.91 -6.83
#